data_AF-E3MGX8-F1
#
_entry.id   AF-E3MGX8-F1
#
_cell.length_a   1.000
_cell.length_b   1.000
_cell.length_c   1.000
_cell.angle_alpha   90.00
_cell.angle_beta   90.00
_cell.angle_gamma   90.00
#
_symmetry.space_group_name_H-M   'P 1'
#
loop_
_entity.id
_entity.type
_entity.pdbx_description
1 polymer ?
#
loop_
_entity_poly.entity_id
_entity_poly.type
_entity_poly.pdbx_seq_one_letter_code
_entity_poly.pdbx_strand_id
1 'polypeptide(L)'
;MFRLNRYKSEETPPPPPSQRVLIIDMPDLVMRKILDEVDLVSIMKLRKVCCAFRNFIDDTKSDSKLKEITIITKSDTIIVTYEYFLSKPLGKETPSKEITVFYENNKKGCGIRFGKGRIKHINGRKAFDVFCEDMQTVLGNQKTKISHFFFYYREDELIIEETPSPNFFQKSLELVCCRRRSENMKTFVSQNTSSIAMYNQAFDFYLKILKSRKHPLQVRYLRISVNGQDQLETLLKHMKSTELKYLVISDPRIEIYRTVERELSLDTLKNFGNLNELAVFNFLITSSLESLSHISKVHGKFKKITATEILARKETHLKSGSLFIPWFRYWIKYDEFPDESRLFELFGTPFDHFSGKTTWKFNYPKSKRNLEVSVSAAWNVEFYTCF
;
A
#
# COMPACT_ATOMS: atom_id res chain seq x y z
N MET A 1 -31.79 -32.43 1.98
CA MET A 1 -30.95 -32.64 3.18
C MET A 1 -29.86 -33.64 2.82
N PHE A 2 -28.72 -33.19 2.27
CA PHE A 2 -27.65 -34.09 1.84
C PHE A 2 -26.64 -34.27 2.98
N ARG A 3 -26.61 -35.47 3.57
CA ARG A 3 -25.60 -35.89 4.55
C ARG A 3 -24.35 -36.33 3.79
N LEU A 4 -23.23 -35.66 4.05
CA LEU A 4 -21.90 -36.14 3.66
C LEU A 4 -21.57 -37.40 4.49
N ASN A 5 -21.58 -38.56 3.83
CA ASN A 5 -21.02 -39.78 4.39
C ASN A 5 -19.51 -39.60 4.57
N ARG A 6 -19.03 -39.73 5.82
CA ARG A 6 -17.60 -39.91 6.10
C ARG A 6 -17.17 -41.23 5.48
N TYR A 7 -16.31 -41.18 4.46
CA TYR A 7 -15.48 -42.33 4.11
C TYR A 7 -14.66 -42.69 5.35
N LYS A 8 -14.96 -43.84 5.96
CA LYS A 8 -14.03 -44.50 6.86
C LYS A 8 -12.91 -45.04 5.97
N SER A 9 -11.73 -44.40 6.01
CA SER A 9 -10.52 -45.09 5.58
C SER A 9 -10.33 -46.26 6.52
N GLU A 10 -10.25 -47.48 5.98
CA GLU A 10 -9.70 -48.61 6.74
C GLU A 10 -8.34 -48.18 7.30
N GLU A 11 -8.22 -48.17 8.63
CA GLU A 11 -6.97 -47.82 9.32
C GLU A 11 -6.00 -48.98 9.11
N THR A 12 -5.22 -48.92 8.03
CA THR A 12 -3.98 -49.68 7.93
C THR A 12 -3.12 -49.39 9.16
N PRO A 13 -2.56 -50.41 9.83
CA PRO A 13 -1.66 -50.20 10.96
C PRO A 13 -0.56 -49.20 10.57
N PRO A 14 -0.24 -48.20 11.40
CA PRO A 14 0.78 -47.24 11.04
C PRO A 14 2.09 -47.99 10.79
N PRO A 15 2.83 -47.69 9.71
CA PRO A 15 4.03 -48.43 9.35
C PRO A 15 5.02 -48.48 10.53
N PRO A 16 5.81 -49.56 10.63
CA PRO A 16 6.81 -49.70 11.67
C PRO A 16 7.72 -48.46 11.70
N PRO A 17 8.26 -48.06 12.87
CA PRO A 17 9.00 -46.80 13.01
C PRO A 17 10.13 -46.60 11.98
N SER A 18 10.73 -47.70 11.50
CA SER A 18 11.76 -47.74 10.46
C SER A 18 11.28 -47.41 9.04
N GLN A 19 9.96 -47.38 8.78
CA GLN A 19 9.34 -47.08 7.48
C GLN A 19 8.51 -45.80 7.48
N ARG A 20 8.49 -45.05 8.60
CA ARG A 20 7.79 -43.76 8.66
C ARG A 20 8.63 -42.67 8.02
N VAL A 21 8.34 -42.37 6.76
CA VAL A 21 8.86 -41.15 6.12
C VAL A 21 7.99 -39.97 6.55
N LEU A 22 8.56 -39.06 7.32
CA LEU A 22 7.91 -37.81 7.67
C LEU A 22 8.22 -36.77 6.61
N ILE A 23 7.32 -35.80 6.46
CA ILE A 23 7.54 -34.66 5.57
C ILE A 23 8.78 -33.83 5.98
N ILE A 24 9.24 -33.92 7.24
CA ILE A 24 10.49 -33.28 7.68
C ILE A 24 11.74 -34.01 7.19
N ASP A 25 11.61 -35.27 6.76
CA ASP A 25 12.71 -36.07 6.20
C ASP A 25 12.89 -35.78 4.70
N MET A 26 12.01 -34.96 4.11
CA MET A 26 12.15 -34.51 2.73
C MET A 26 13.35 -33.57 2.59
N PRO A 27 14.12 -33.67 1.49
CA PRO A 27 15.22 -32.74 1.25
C PRO A 27 14.75 -31.28 1.26
N ASP A 28 15.58 -30.38 1.81
CA ASP A 28 15.28 -28.95 1.90
C ASP A 28 14.79 -28.33 0.59
N LEU A 29 15.33 -28.76 -0.56
CA LEU A 29 14.91 -28.27 -1.86
C LEU A 29 13.43 -28.58 -2.15
N VAL A 30 12.97 -29.77 -1.79
CA VAL A 30 11.57 -30.17 -1.96
C VAL A 30 10.69 -29.37 -1.01
N MET A 31 11.12 -29.20 0.25
CA MET A 31 10.38 -28.42 1.24
C MET A 31 10.26 -26.95 0.85
N ARG A 32 11.31 -26.33 0.29
CA ARG A 32 11.25 -24.97 -0.26
C ARG A 32 10.24 -24.87 -1.39
N LYS A 33 10.27 -25.81 -2.35
CA LYS A 33 9.29 -25.84 -3.45
C LYS A 33 7.85 -25.98 -2.95
N ILE A 34 7.62 -26.80 -1.92
CA ILE A 34 6.28 -26.91 -1.31
C ILE A 34 5.86 -25.57 -0.72
N LEU A 35 6.70 -24.93 0.08
CA LEU A 35 6.38 -23.62 0.67
C LEU A 35 6.17 -22.53 -0.40
N ASP A 36 6.90 -22.61 -1.51
CA ASP A 36 6.76 -21.71 -2.66
C ASP A 36 5.47 -21.93 -3.47
N GLU A 37 4.71 -23.01 -3.25
CA GLU A 37 3.40 -23.25 -3.88
C GLU A 37 2.23 -23.03 -2.92
N VAL A 38 2.49 -23.15 -1.62
CA VAL A 38 1.48 -23.04 -0.57
C VAL A 38 1.14 -21.56 -0.28
N ASP A 39 -0.10 -21.29 0.14
CA ASP A 39 -0.54 -19.93 0.51
C ASP A 39 -0.11 -19.53 1.93
N LEU A 40 -0.19 -18.22 2.22
CA LEU A 40 0.21 -17.66 3.50
C LEU A 40 -0.47 -18.35 4.69
N VAL A 41 -1.76 -18.72 4.62
CA VAL A 41 -2.39 -19.41 5.75
C VAL A 41 -1.85 -20.81 5.94
N SER A 42 -1.62 -21.52 4.86
CA SER A 42 -1.14 -22.89 4.92
C SER A 42 0.32 -22.92 5.42
N ILE A 43 1.17 -21.97 5.01
CA ILE A 43 2.49 -21.73 5.63
C ILE A 43 2.34 -21.48 7.13
N MET A 44 1.41 -20.59 7.53
CA MET A 44 1.16 -20.26 8.93
C MET A 44 0.61 -21.43 9.76
N LYS A 45 -0.10 -22.37 9.13
CA LYS A 45 -0.53 -23.63 9.76
C LYS A 45 0.65 -24.59 9.93
N LEU A 46 1.46 -24.78 8.89
CA LEU A 46 2.63 -25.65 8.91
C LEU A 46 3.64 -25.24 9.98
N ARG A 47 3.84 -23.93 10.18
CA ARG A 47 4.69 -23.35 11.24
C ARG A 47 4.32 -23.81 12.67
N LYS A 48 3.12 -24.33 12.87
CA LYS A 48 2.61 -24.78 14.18
C LYS A 48 2.69 -26.28 14.39
N VAL A 49 2.94 -27.05 13.34
CA VAL A 49 2.90 -28.52 13.38
C VAL A 49 4.00 -29.05 14.29
N CYS A 50 5.26 -28.61 14.10
CA CYS A 50 6.37 -28.99 14.99
C CYS A 50 7.47 -27.92 15.01
N CYS A 51 8.43 -28.05 15.93
CA CYS A 51 9.56 -27.12 16.06
C CYS A 51 10.46 -27.11 14.81
N ALA A 52 10.69 -28.26 14.19
CA ALA A 52 11.53 -28.35 12.99
C ALA A 52 10.92 -27.60 11.81
N PHE A 53 9.62 -27.78 11.55
CA PHE A 53 8.88 -27.00 10.54
C PHE A 53 8.93 -25.51 10.80
N ARG A 54 8.77 -25.12 12.06
CA ARG A 54 8.81 -23.71 12.47
C ARG A 54 10.17 -23.09 12.13
N ASN A 55 11.24 -23.73 12.57
CA ASN A 55 12.60 -23.27 12.32
C ASN A 55 12.87 -23.22 10.82
N PHE A 56 12.53 -24.29 10.09
CA PHE A 56 12.69 -24.33 8.65
C PHE A 56 11.93 -23.21 7.91
N ILE A 57 10.67 -22.94 8.26
CA ILE A 57 9.89 -21.86 7.65
C ILE A 57 10.49 -20.48 7.99
N ASP A 58 10.88 -20.27 9.25
CA ASP A 58 11.46 -19.01 9.73
C ASP A 58 12.82 -18.73 9.07
N ASP A 59 13.63 -19.77 8.86
CA ASP A 59 14.93 -19.69 8.19
C ASP A 59 14.79 -19.55 6.67
N THR A 60 13.81 -20.23 6.07
CA THR A 60 13.55 -20.19 4.62
C THR A 60 13.06 -18.82 4.17
N LYS A 61 12.33 -18.07 5.03
CA LYS A 61 11.76 -16.75 4.70
C LYS A 61 10.96 -16.80 3.40
N SER A 62 9.95 -17.67 3.43
CA SER A 62 9.06 -17.93 2.29
C SER A 62 8.27 -16.68 1.90
N ASP A 63 7.97 -16.53 0.62
CA ASP A 63 7.22 -15.39 0.13
C ASP A 63 5.80 -15.34 0.72
N SER A 64 5.38 -14.17 1.20
CA SER A 64 4.03 -13.97 1.74
C SER A 64 2.95 -13.92 0.65
N LYS A 65 3.33 -13.69 -0.62
CA LYS A 65 2.42 -13.71 -1.78
C LYS A 65 1.19 -12.81 -1.62
N LEU A 66 1.38 -11.69 -0.94
CA LEU A 66 0.32 -10.71 -0.78
C LEU A 66 0.03 -10.03 -2.11
N LYS A 67 -1.26 -9.97 -2.46
CA LYS A 67 -1.75 -9.18 -3.57
C LYS A 67 -1.91 -7.72 -3.14
N GLU A 68 -2.48 -7.48 -1.97
CA GLU A 68 -2.72 -6.12 -1.44
C GLU A 68 -2.49 -6.06 0.06
N ILE A 69 -2.10 -4.89 0.54
CA ILE A 69 -1.96 -4.61 1.97
C ILE A 69 -2.38 -3.17 2.28
N THR A 70 -3.19 -3.02 3.31
CA THR A 70 -3.63 -1.73 3.83
C THR A 70 -3.30 -1.67 5.31
N ILE A 71 -2.51 -0.67 5.71
CA ILE A 71 -2.16 -0.38 7.10
C ILE A 71 -2.81 0.95 7.48
N ILE A 72 -3.67 0.92 8.48
CA ILE A 72 -4.35 2.10 9.03
C ILE A 72 -3.96 2.22 10.50
N THR A 73 -3.35 3.34 10.86
CA THR A 73 -3.07 3.66 12.27
C THR A 73 -4.10 4.63 12.81
N LYS A 74 -4.55 4.35 14.03
CA LYS A 74 -5.34 5.24 14.89
C LYS A 74 -4.53 5.51 16.16
N SER A 75 -5.09 6.28 17.09
CA SER A 75 -4.48 6.60 18.38
C SER A 75 -4.01 5.35 19.13
N ASP A 76 -4.92 4.38 19.31
CA ASP A 76 -4.71 3.23 20.19
C ASP A 76 -4.76 1.88 19.46
N THR A 77 -5.05 1.92 18.15
CA THR A 77 -5.32 0.76 17.33
C THR A 77 -4.54 0.82 16.02
N ILE A 78 -3.98 -0.32 15.62
CA ILE A 78 -3.43 -0.52 14.27
C ILE A 78 -4.32 -1.55 13.58
N ILE A 79 -4.78 -1.22 12.38
CA ILE A 79 -5.64 -2.08 11.56
C ILE A 79 -4.84 -2.46 10.33
N VAL A 80 -4.71 -3.75 10.07
CA VAL A 80 -4.03 -4.26 8.88
C VAL A 80 -4.96 -5.16 8.10
N THR A 81 -5.23 -4.82 6.85
CA THR A 81 -5.99 -5.65 5.92
C THR A 81 -5.04 -6.25 4.90
N TYR A 82 -5.11 -7.57 4.73
CA TYR A 82 -4.33 -8.33 3.77
C TYR A 82 -5.25 -8.95 2.71
N GLU A 83 -4.90 -8.79 1.43
CA GLU A 83 -5.45 -9.59 0.35
C GLU A 83 -4.38 -10.57 -0.15
N TYR A 84 -4.69 -11.87 -0.15
CA TYR A 84 -3.76 -12.93 -0.55
C TYR A 84 -4.42 -13.95 -1.46
N PHE A 85 -3.60 -14.67 -2.23
CA PHE A 85 -4.06 -15.75 -3.10
C PHE A 85 -4.23 -17.05 -2.32
N LEU A 86 -5.28 -17.81 -2.63
CA LEU A 86 -5.43 -19.18 -2.16
C LEU A 86 -4.56 -20.13 -3.00
N SER A 87 -3.88 -21.05 -2.33
CA SER A 87 -3.29 -22.20 -3.00
C SER A 87 -4.42 -23.04 -3.59
N LYS A 88 -4.27 -23.43 -4.85
CA LYS A 88 -5.27 -24.22 -5.58
C LYS A 88 -4.68 -25.53 -6.07
N PRO A 89 -5.50 -26.59 -6.21
CA PRO A 89 -5.18 -27.64 -7.17
C PRO A 89 -5.21 -27.05 -8.59
N LEU A 90 -4.23 -27.41 -9.41
CA LEU A 90 -4.00 -26.94 -10.78
C LEU A 90 -5.30 -26.69 -11.58
N GLY A 91 -5.44 -25.49 -12.21
CA GLY A 91 -6.36 -25.29 -13.33
C GLY A 91 -7.61 -24.39 -13.17
N LYS A 92 -7.72 -23.53 -12.14
CA LYS A 92 -8.83 -22.54 -12.03
C LYS A 92 -8.34 -21.17 -11.54
N GLU A 93 -8.93 -20.06 -12.00
CA GLU A 93 -8.63 -18.67 -11.57
C GLU A 93 -8.62 -18.48 -10.04
N THR A 94 -7.47 -18.19 -9.44
CA THR A 94 -7.31 -18.05 -7.98
C THR A 94 -8.17 -16.91 -7.42
N PRO A 95 -9.23 -17.18 -6.64
CA PRO A 95 -9.91 -16.12 -5.93
C PRO A 95 -8.96 -15.63 -4.84
N SER A 96 -8.82 -14.32 -4.73
CA SER A 96 -8.18 -13.72 -3.59
C SER A 96 -9.14 -13.75 -2.38
N LYS A 97 -8.56 -13.71 -1.19
CA LYS A 97 -9.32 -13.52 0.05
C LYS A 97 -8.74 -12.37 0.85
N GLU A 98 -9.63 -11.72 1.58
CA GLU A 98 -9.30 -10.62 2.48
C GLU A 98 -9.33 -11.08 3.94
N ILE A 99 -8.43 -10.53 4.74
CA ILE A 99 -8.50 -10.59 6.21
C ILE A 99 -8.02 -9.29 6.83
N THR A 100 -8.81 -8.79 7.78
CA THR A 100 -8.45 -7.64 8.61
C THR A 100 -8.02 -8.10 10.01
N VAL A 101 -6.90 -7.55 10.49
CA VAL A 101 -6.33 -7.76 11.82
C VAL A 101 -6.34 -6.44 12.56
N PHE A 102 -6.86 -6.46 13.78
CA PHE A 102 -6.89 -5.32 14.68
C PHE A 102 -5.91 -5.59 15.82
N TYR A 103 -4.99 -4.65 16.05
CA TYR A 103 -4.04 -4.64 17.16
C TYR A 103 -4.42 -3.47 18.06
N GLU A 104 -4.93 -3.76 19.26
CA GLU A 104 -5.49 -2.75 20.16
C GLU A 104 -4.82 -2.85 21.54
N ASN A 105 -4.47 -1.72 22.16
CA ASN A 105 -3.98 -1.73 23.53
C ASN A 105 -5.16 -1.88 24.52
N ASN A 106 -5.01 -2.72 25.53
CA ASN A 106 -5.96 -2.88 26.62
C ASN A 106 -5.24 -3.01 27.97
N LYS A 107 -6.02 -3.01 29.07
CA LYS A 107 -5.48 -3.08 30.45
C LYS A 107 -4.55 -4.28 30.71
N LYS A 108 -4.70 -5.39 29.97
CA LYS A 108 -3.90 -6.60 30.13
C LYS A 108 -2.68 -6.65 29.19
N GLY A 109 -2.60 -5.79 28.18
CA GLY A 109 -1.59 -5.82 27.13
C GLY A 109 -2.23 -5.61 25.75
N CYS A 110 -1.84 -6.41 24.77
CA CYS A 110 -2.35 -6.30 23.40
C CYS A 110 -3.59 -7.19 23.20
N GLY A 111 -4.66 -6.62 22.66
CA GLY A 111 -5.80 -7.33 22.11
C GLY A 111 -5.62 -7.49 20.60
N ILE A 112 -5.70 -8.72 20.11
CA ILE A 112 -5.66 -9.02 18.68
C ILE A 112 -6.99 -9.62 18.25
N ARG A 113 -7.57 -9.07 17.18
CA ARG A 113 -8.81 -9.56 16.60
C ARG A 113 -8.68 -9.74 15.10
N PHE A 114 -9.25 -10.82 14.59
CA PHE A 114 -9.30 -11.13 13.15
C PHE A 114 -10.74 -11.01 12.67
N GLY A 115 -11.04 -10.06 11.78
CA GLY A 115 -12.40 -9.77 11.33
C GLY A 115 -13.38 -9.64 12.52
N LYS A 116 -14.54 -10.30 12.45
CA LYS A 116 -15.53 -10.37 13.56
C LYS A 116 -15.23 -11.45 14.60
N GLY A 117 -14.00 -11.97 14.62
CA GLY A 117 -13.58 -13.02 15.53
C GLY A 117 -13.44 -12.59 16.99
N ARG A 118 -13.14 -13.54 17.87
CA ARG A 118 -12.88 -13.26 19.29
C ARG A 118 -11.55 -12.54 19.46
N ILE A 119 -11.52 -11.57 20.38
CA ILE A 119 -10.30 -10.89 20.81
C ILE A 119 -9.42 -11.89 21.57
N LYS A 120 -8.13 -11.94 21.21
CA LYS A 120 -7.09 -12.67 21.95
C LYS A 120 -6.21 -11.69 22.70
N HIS A 121 -5.94 -12.00 23.96
CA HIS A 121 -5.11 -11.15 24.82
C HIS A 121 -3.68 -11.69 24.86
N ILE A 122 -2.72 -10.81 24.56
CA ILE A 122 -1.29 -11.05 24.74
C ILE A 122 -0.84 -10.21 25.92
N ASN A 123 -0.74 -10.88 27.07
CA ASN A 123 -0.49 -10.21 28.33
C ASN A 123 0.89 -9.52 28.34
N GLY A 124 0.93 -8.28 28.84
CA GLY A 124 2.17 -7.52 29.05
C GLY A 124 2.88 -7.03 27.79
N ARG A 125 2.31 -7.20 26.59
CA ARG A 125 2.88 -6.74 25.32
C ARG A 125 2.09 -5.53 24.79
N LYS A 126 2.76 -4.54 24.19
CA LYS A 126 2.07 -3.42 23.52
C LYS A 126 1.61 -3.85 22.13
N ALA A 127 0.49 -3.31 21.66
CA ALA A 127 -0.07 -3.61 20.34
C ALA A 127 0.92 -3.31 19.21
N PHE A 128 1.63 -2.20 19.33
CA PHE A 128 2.68 -1.80 18.39
C PHE A 128 3.78 -2.86 18.24
N ASP A 129 4.24 -3.46 19.34
CA ASP A 129 5.31 -4.46 19.30
C ASP A 129 4.86 -5.72 18.57
N VAL A 130 3.62 -6.15 18.81
CA VAL A 130 3.08 -7.35 18.14
C VAL A 130 2.84 -7.09 16.66
N PHE A 131 2.31 -5.90 16.31
CA PHE A 131 2.24 -5.44 14.94
C PHE A 131 3.61 -5.47 14.25
N CYS A 132 4.65 -4.96 14.90
CA CYS A 132 6.00 -4.94 14.34
C CYS A 132 6.54 -6.34 14.00
N GLU A 133 6.36 -7.31 14.91
CA GLU A 133 6.78 -8.69 14.68
C GLU A 133 6.06 -9.34 13.50
N ASP A 134 4.75 -9.14 13.42
CA ASP A 134 3.94 -9.65 12.31
C ASP A 134 4.34 -9.00 10.99
N MET A 135 4.50 -7.68 10.96
CA MET A 135 4.90 -6.93 9.77
C MET A 135 6.30 -7.27 9.30
N GLN A 136 7.25 -7.51 10.20
CA GLN A 136 8.59 -7.98 9.84
C GLN A 136 8.54 -9.34 9.14
N THR A 137 7.62 -10.21 9.57
CA THR A 137 7.44 -11.53 8.95
C THR A 137 6.81 -11.40 7.57
N VAL A 138 5.76 -10.58 7.46
CA VAL A 138 4.98 -10.43 6.23
C VAL A 138 5.75 -9.62 5.19
N LEU A 139 6.05 -8.35 5.48
CA LEU A 139 6.75 -7.46 4.55
C LEU A 139 8.24 -7.74 4.46
N GLY A 140 8.88 -8.31 5.48
CA GLY A 140 10.30 -8.67 5.39
C GLY A 140 10.55 -9.82 4.39
N ASN A 141 9.56 -10.70 4.22
CA ASN A 141 9.69 -11.87 3.35
C ASN A 141 8.92 -11.75 2.02
N GLN A 142 8.15 -10.67 1.80
CA GLN A 142 7.42 -10.44 0.55
C GLN A 142 8.37 -10.31 -0.65
N LYS A 143 8.32 -11.25 -1.60
CA LYS A 143 9.15 -11.26 -2.82
C LYS A 143 8.32 -10.90 -4.06
N THR A 144 7.11 -11.46 -4.16
CA THR A 144 6.17 -11.15 -5.24
C THR A 144 5.70 -9.70 -5.19
N LYS A 145 5.26 -9.21 -6.35
CA LYS A 145 4.75 -7.85 -6.48
C LYS A 145 3.42 -7.69 -5.76
N ILE A 146 3.35 -6.67 -4.91
CA ILE A 146 2.11 -6.15 -4.34
C ILE A 146 1.42 -5.27 -5.39
N SER A 147 0.14 -5.54 -5.66
CA SER A 147 -0.67 -4.74 -6.58
C SER A 147 -1.02 -3.39 -5.97
N HIS A 148 -1.50 -3.37 -4.72
CA HIS A 148 -1.86 -2.16 -4.00
C HIS A 148 -1.31 -2.16 -2.58
N PHE A 149 -0.59 -1.11 -2.20
CA PHE A 149 -0.13 -0.86 -0.84
C PHE A 149 -0.62 0.50 -0.39
N PHE A 150 -1.51 0.50 0.61
CA PHE A 150 -1.96 1.69 1.30
C PHE A 150 -1.38 1.76 2.72
N PHE A 151 -0.80 2.90 3.09
CA PHE A 151 -0.33 3.14 4.45
C PHE A 151 -0.57 4.59 4.88
N TYR A 152 -1.66 4.79 5.61
CA TYR A 152 -2.09 6.11 6.08
C TYR A 152 -2.66 6.01 7.50
N TYR A 153 -2.83 7.14 8.17
CA TYR A 153 -3.55 7.20 9.44
C TYR A 153 -5.00 7.62 9.18
N ARG A 154 -5.90 7.24 10.08
CA ARG A 154 -7.28 7.74 10.09
C ARG A 154 -7.50 8.43 11.44
N GLU A 155 -8.10 9.62 11.43
CA GLU A 155 -8.63 10.21 12.66
C GLU A 155 -9.79 9.35 13.16
N ASP A 156 -10.07 9.42 14.47
CA ASP A 156 -11.13 8.64 15.08
C ASP A 156 -12.51 9.20 14.69
N GLU A 157 -12.90 8.96 13.44
CA GLU A 157 -14.30 8.91 13.07
C GLU A 157 -14.86 7.54 13.48
N LEU A 158 -16.03 7.56 14.12
CA LEU A 158 -16.80 6.37 14.45
C LEU A 158 -17.14 5.63 13.15
N ILE A 159 -16.39 4.58 12.84
CA ILE A 159 -16.69 3.72 11.69
C ILE A 159 -17.59 2.59 12.15
N ILE A 160 -18.83 2.61 11.68
CA ILE A 160 -19.60 1.39 11.45
C ILE A 160 -19.16 0.88 10.08
N GLU A 161 -18.27 -0.12 10.03
CA GLU A 161 -17.95 -0.83 8.78
C GLU A 161 -18.60 -2.21 8.86
N GLU A 162 -19.65 -2.40 8.06
CA GLU A 162 -20.14 -3.73 7.71
C GLU A 162 -19.15 -4.39 6.74
N THR A 163 -18.52 -5.47 7.18
CA THR A 163 -17.72 -6.38 6.33
C THR A 163 -18.18 -7.84 6.51
N PRO A 164 -17.94 -8.70 5.50
CA PRO A 164 -18.70 -9.93 5.29
C PRO A 164 -18.35 -11.06 6.27
N SER A 165 -19.14 -12.13 6.17
CA SER A 165 -19.19 -13.28 7.08
C SER A 165 -17.82 -13.96 7.30
N PRO A 166 -17.62 -14.64 8.45
CA PRO A 166 -16.31 -15.07 8.90
C PRO A 166 -15.70 -16.12 7.97
N ASN A 167 -14.56 -15.78 7.36
CA ASN A 167 -13.75 -16.72 6.62
C ASN A 167 -12.93 -17.64 7.55
N PHE A 168 -12.75 -18.89 7.12
CA PHE A 168 -11.96 -19.99 7.74
C PHE A 168 -10.57 -19.60 8.29
N PHE A 169 -10.06 -18.43 7.89
CA PHE A 169 -8.81 -17.84 8.34
C PHE A 169 -8.79 -17.39 9.80
N GLN A 170 -9.95 -17.11 10.40
CA GLN A 170 -10.03 -16.69 11.81
C GLN A 170 -9.20 -17.66 12.67
N LYS A 171 -9.44 -18.98 12.56
CA LYS A 171 -8.73 -20.02 13.33
C LYS A 171 -7.23 -20.15 13.02
N SER A 172 -6.75 -19.71 11.86
CA SER A 172 -5.39 -20.02 11.40
C SER A 172 -4.38 -18.92 11.72
N LEU A 173 -4.75 -17.63 11.60
CA LEU A 173 -3.91 -16.55 12.14
C LEU A 173 -4.08 -16.38 13.65
N GLU A 174 -5.22 -16.82 14.20
CA GLU A 174 -5.50 -16.91 15.64
C GLU A 174 -4.40 -17.61 16.48
N LEU A 175 -3.49 -18.38 15.89
CA LEU A 175 -2.35 -18.95 16.64
C LEU A 175 -0.96 -18.52 16.14
N VAL A 176 -0.87 -17.59 15.17
CA VAL A 176 0.41 -17.07 14.65
C VAL A 176 0.94 -15.95 15.53
N CYS A 177 0.05 -15.05 15.97
CA CYS A 177 0.42 -13.83 16.70
C CYS A 177 0.88 -14.07 18.15
N CYS A 178 1.13 -15.31 18.55
CA CYS A 178 1.59 -15.63 19.89
C CYS A 178 2.82 -16.54 19.81
N ARG A 179 4.03 -15.94 19.72
CA ARG A 179 5.22 -16.24 20.56
C ARG A 179 6.57 -15.97 19.84
N ARG A 180 7.29 -14.96 20.34
CA ARG A 180 8.67 -15.10 20.83
C ARG A 180 8.69 -14.77 22.33
N ARG A 181 9.44 -15.54 23.12
CA ARG A 181 9.77 -15.22 24.52
C ARG A 181 10.55 -13.90 24.50
N SER A 182 10.06 -12.88 25.19
CA SER A 182 10.86 -11.69 25.50
C SER A 182 11.71 -12.04 26.71
N GLU A 183 13.03 -11.95 26.57
CA GLU A 183 13.88 -11.64 27.70
C GLU A 183 13.55 -10.20 28.13
N ASN A 184 13.31 -10.07 29.43
CA ASN A 184 13.14 -8.90 30.27
C ASN A 184 13.23 -7.51 29.61
N MET A 185 12.10 -6.81 29.50
CA MET A 185 12.09 -5.36 29.72
C MET A 185 10.85 -4.93 30.51
N LYS A 186 11.08 -4.29 31.66
CA LYS A 186 10.06 -3.83 32.61
C LYS A 186 9.34 -2.57 32.08
N THR A 187 8.00 -2.62 32.16
CA THR A 187 7.00 -1.57 32.44
C THR A 187 7.09 -0.18 31.75
N PHE A 188 5.98 0.28 31.12
CA PHE A 188 5.03 1.30 31.66
C PHE A 188 4.13 1.99 30.59
N VAL A 189 2.97 2.46 31.12
CA VAL A 189 1.97 3.49 30.73
C VAL A 189 1.37 3.48 29.31
N SER A 190 0.04 3.41 29.25
CA SER A 190 -0.79 3.85 28.11
C SER A 190 -0.70 5.37 28.00
N GLN A 191 0.24 5.88 27.21
CA GLN A 191 0.15 7.26 26.76
C GLN A 191 -0.80 7.26 25.57
N ASN A 192 -1.89 8.01 25.71
CA ASN A 192 -2.81 8.35 24.63
C ASN A 192 -1.97 8.95 23.50
N THR A 193 -1.59 8.11 22.54
CA THR A 193 -0.66 8.49 21.47
C THR A 193 -1.55 9.02 20.35
N SER A 194 -1.30 10.23 19.84
CA SER A 194 -2.11 10.73 18.72
C SER A 194 -1.97 9.78 17.52
N SER A 195 -2.99 9.68 16.66
CA SER A 195 -2.94 8.82 15.46
C SER A 195 -1.71 9.10 14.58
N ILE A 196 -1.24 10.35 14.57
CA ILE A 196 -0.02 10.77 13.86
C ILE A 196 1.24 10.24 14.54
N ALA A 197 1.33 10.28 15.87
CA ALA A 197 2.48 9.73 16.59
C ALA A 197 2.57 8.21 16.40
N MET A 198 1.43 7.50 16.46
CA MET A 198 1.36 6.07 16.14
C MET A 198 1.75 5.81 14.68
N TYR A 199 1.28 6.65 13.74
CA TYR A 199 1.66 6.57 12.33
C TYR A 199 3.17 6.69 12.14
N ASN A 200 3.78 7.73 12.70
CA ASN A 200 5.21 7.98 12.58
C ASN A 200 6.02 6.80 13.14
N GLN A 201 5.61 6.26 14.30
CA GLN A 201 6.26 5.09 14.89
C GLN A 201 6.17 3.86 13.97
N ALA A 202 4.99 3.60 13.39
CA ALA A 202 4.77 2.49 12.47
C ALA A 202 5.52 2.68 11.15
N PHE A 203 5.58 3.91 10.65
CA PHE A 203 6.28 4.27 9.43
C PHE A 203 7.80 4.13 9.60
N ASP A 204 8.36 4.59 10.72
CA ASP A 204 9.77 4.40 11.03
C ASP A 204 10.14 2.92 11.12
N PHE A 205 9.27 2.10 11.71
CA PHE A 205 9.45 0.65 11.70
C PHE A 205 9.37 0.06 10.30
N TYR A 206 8.40 0.49 9.49
CA TYR A 206 8.30 0.09 8.09
C TYR A 206 9.57 0.43 7.30
N LEU A 207 10.15 1.62 7.47
CA LEU A 207 11.43 1.98 6.87
C LEU A 207 12.58 1.06 7.32
N LYS A 208 12.59 0.61 8.59
CA LYS A 208 13.56 -0.39 9.07
C LYS A 208 13.39 -1.73 8.35
N ILE A 209 12.15 -2.18 8.13
CA ILE A 209 11.89 -3.39 7.34
C ILE A 209 12.47 -3.20 5.93
N LEU A 210 12.16 -2.09 5.26
CA LEU A 210 12.64 -1.81 3.91
C LEU A 210 14.17 -1.85 3.82
N LYS A 211 14.88 -1.22 4.77
CA LYS A 211 16.36 -1.22 4.85
C LYS A 211 16.94 -2.61 5.07
N SER A 212 16.24 -3.49 5.80
CA SER A 212 16.71 -4.84 6.11
C SER A 212 16.55 -5.84 4.96
N ARG A 213 15.77 -5.50 3.93
CA ARG A 213 15.46 -6.39 2.82
C ARG A 213 16.65 -6.50 1.86
N LYS A 214 16.95 -7.74 1.42
CA LYS A 214 17.96 -8.00 0.39
C LYS A 214 17.58 -7.45 -0.99
N HIS A 215 16.28 -7.35 -1.25
CA HIS A 215 15.74 -6.87 -2.52
C HIS A 215 14.68 -5.78 -2.29
N PRO A 216 14.67 -4.71 -3.11
CA PRO A 216 13.67 -3.66 -3.04
C PRO A 216 12.24 -4.22 -3.05
N LEU A 217 11.33 -3.55 -2.35
CA LEU A 217 9.93 -3.95 -2.35
C LEU A 217 9.32 -3.66 -3.73
N GLN A 218 8.54 -4.61 -4.23
CA GLN A 218 7.88 -4.52 -5.53
C GLN A 218 6.42 -4.14 -5.31
N VAL A 219 6.05 -2.91 -5.68
CA VAL A 219 4.70 -2.37 -5.50
C VAL A 219 4.25 -1.69 -6.79
N ARG A 220 3.03 -1.99 -7.26
CA ARG A 220 2.46 -1.35 -8.46
C ARG A 220 1.77 -0.02 -8.13
N TYR A 221 0.93 0.00 -7.10
CA TYR A 221 0.23 1.19 -6.63
C TYR A 221 0.60 1.43 -5.17
N LEU A 222 1.18 2.57 -4.86
CA LEU A 222 1.56 2.97 -3.50
C LEU A 222 0.82 4.24 -3.12
N ARG A 223 0.07 4.22 -2.02
CA ARG A 223 -0.47 5.42 -1.37
C ARG A 223 0.03 5.49 0.07
N ILE A 224 0.72 6.57 0.38
CA ILE A 224 1.45 6.65 1.64
C ILE A 224 1.62 8.09 2.10
N SER A 225 1.59 8.31 3.42
CA SER A 225 1.97 9.61 3.99
C SER A 225 3.47 9.63 4.31
N VAL A 226 4.12 10.77 4.10
CA VAL A 226 5.56 10.93 4.42
C VAL A 226 5.77 12.21 5.23
N ASN A 227 6.65 12.17 6.23
CA ASN A 227 6.95 13.29 7.10
C ASN A 227 8.15 14.10 6.57
N GLY A 228 8.15 14.43 5.28
CA GLY A 228 9.18 15.23 4.60
C GLY A 228 10.16 14.46 3.73
N GLN A 229 11.20 15.17 3.28
CA GLN A 229 12.13 14.74 2.23
C GLN A 229 12.87 13.43 2.57
N ASP A 230 13.52 13.36 3.74
CA ASP A 230 14.35 12.21 4.13
C ASP A 230 13.57 10.89 4.12
N GLN A 231 12.30 10.93 4.56
CA GLN A 231 11.41 9.78 4.56
C GLN A 231 11.03 9.36 3.15
N LEU A 232 10.72 10.31 2.27
CA LEU A 232 10.44 10.03 0.86
C LEU A 232 11.65 9.39 0.17
N GLU A 233 12.84 9.96 0.33
CA GLU A 233 14.05 9.44 -0.31
C GLU A 233 14.42 8.05 0.20
N THR A 234 14.31 7.84 1.52
CA THR A 234 14.52 6.52 2.13
C THR A 234 13.52 5.51 1.58
N LEU A 235 12.25 5.88 1.48
CA LEU A 235 11.19 5.04 0.93
C LEU A 235 11.50 4.65 -0.52
N LEU A 236 11.72 5.63 -1.40
CA LEU A 236 11.94 5.41 -2.83
C LEU A 236 13.21 4.60 -3.12
N LYS A 237 14.28 4.80 -2.33
CA LYS A 237 15.54 4.03 -2.46
C LYS A 237 15.36 2.51 -2.29
N HIS A 238 14.38 2.08 -1.50
CA HIS A 238 14.13 0.67 -1.21
C HIS A 238 12.93 0.10 -1.98
N MET A 239 12.49 0.79 -3.03
CA MET A 239 11.42 0.37 -3.93
C MET A 239 11.96 0.02 -5.31
N LYS A 240 11.38 -1.00 -5.95
CA LYS A 240 11.75 -1.36 -7.32
C LYS A 240 11.08 -0.40 -8.31
N SER A 241 11.86 0.54 -8.85
CA SER A 241 11.35 1.62 -9.72
C SER A 241 10.62 1.14 -10.97
N THR A 242 11.00 -0.02 -11.52
CA THR A 242 10.36 -0.60 -12.71
C THR A 242 8.97 -1.16 -12.47
N GLU A 243 8.57 -1.41 -11.21
CA GLU A 243 7.25 -1.97 -10.89
C GLU A 243 6.22 -0.90 -10.51
N LEU A 244 6.67 0.26 -10.03
CA LEU A 244 5.79 1.32 -9.53
C LEU A 244 5.15 2.09 -10.68
N LYS A 245 3.83 2.02 -10.77
CA LYS A 245 3.01 2.67 -11.81
C LYS A 245 2.17 3.83 -11.29
N TYR A 246 1.80 3.79 -10.02
CA TYR A 246 0.95 4.79 -9.38
C TYR A 246 1.51 5.13 -8.01
N LEU A 247 1.72 6.43 -7.75
CA LEU A 247 2.24 6.92 -6.49
C LEU A 247 1.36 8.05 -5.96
N VAL A 248 0.87 7.87 -4.74
CA VAL A 248 0.14 8.89 -3.99
C VAL A 248 0.91 9.21 -2.72
N ILE A 249 1.28 10.48 -2.56
CA ILE A 249 2.01 10.99 -1.40
C ILE A 249 1.13 12.00 -0.67
N SER A 250 1.07 11.92 0.65
CA SER A 250 0.39 12.93 1.48
C SER A 250 1.22 13.37 2.66
N ASP A 251 1.12 14.64 3.06
CA ASP A 251 1.62 15.09 4.36
C ASP A 251 0.72 14.51 5.47
N PRO A 252 1.27 13.86 6.51
CA PRO A 252 0.49 13.29 7.60
C PRO A 252 -0.12 14.31 8.57
N ARG A 253 0.10 15.62 8.40
CA ARG A 253 -0.48 16.67 9.26
C ARG A 253 -1.90 17.05 8.80
N ILE A 254 -2.79 17.19 9.77
CA ILE A 254 -4.19 17.62 9.62
C ILE A 254 -4.26 19.01 8.98
N GLU A 255 -5.19 19.22 8.04
CA GLU A 255 -5.39 20.50 7.35
C GLU A 255 -5.62 21.69 8.30
N ILE A 256 -6.29 21.46 9.45
CA ILE A 256 -6.72 22.50 10.39
C ILE A 256 -5.53 23.18 11.12
N TYR A 257 -4.38 22.50 11.22
CA TYR A 257 -3.17 23.04 11.88
C TYR A 257 -2.09 23.50 10.88
N ARG A 258 -2.41 23.58 9.59
CA ARG A 258 -1.43 24.02 8.58
C ARG A 258 -1.36 25.54 8.56
N THR A 259 -0.31 26.08 9.17
CA THR A 259 0.11 27.46 8.92
C THR A 259 0.95 27.57 7.65
N VAL A 260 1.74 26.54 7.31
CA VAL A 260 2.63 26.51 6.14
C VAL A 260 2.71 25.09 5.54
N GLU A 261 2.50 25.00 4.23
CA GLU A 261 2.74 23.77 3.45
C GLU A 261 4.24 23.46 3.42
N ARG A 262 4.60 22.20 3.64
CA ARG A 262 6.01 21.81 3.56
C ARG A 262 6.42 21.68 2.12
N GLU A 263 7.65 22.08 1.85
CA GLU A 263 8.26 21.85 0.55
C GLU A 263 8.66 20.37 0.40
N LEU A 264 8.49 19.84 -0.81
CA LEU A 264 8.89 18.49 -1.17
C LEU A 264 9.52 18.48 -2.57
N SER A 265 10.74 17.98 -2.67
CA SER A 265 11.41 17.76 -3.95
C SER A 265 11.12 16.35 -4.44
N LEU A 266 10.72 16.25 -5.70
CA LEU A 266 10.35 15.02 -6.39
C LEU A 266 11.38 14.59 -7.44
N ASP A 267 12.57 15.18 -7.43
CA ASP A 267 13.63 14.91 -8.42
C ASP A 267 14.08 13.45 -8.43
N THR A 268 13.97 12.76 -7.30
CA THR A 268 14.25 11.32 -7.19
C THR A 268 13.32 10.46 -8.07
N LEU A 269 12.15 10.98 -8.45
CA LEU A 269 11.19 10.30 -9.33
C LEU A 269 11.63 10.28 -10.81
N LYS A 270 12.67 11.02 -11.20
CA LYS A 270 13.30 10.90 -12.53
C LYS A 270 13.74 9.47 -12.85
N ASN A 271 14.09 8.69 -11.82
CA ASN A 271 14.52 7.30 -11.94
C ASN A 271 13.36 6.29 -12.04
N PHE A 272 12.10 6.76 -12.02
CA PHE A 272 10.89 5.95 -12.06
C PHE A 272 10.20 6.05 -13.42
N GLY A 273 10.87 5.53 -14.46
CA GLY A 273 10.41 5.63 -15.86
C GLY A 273 9.07 4.95 -16.17
N ASN A 274 8.61 4.01 -15.32
CA ASN A 274 7.32 3.30 -15.48
C ASN A 274 6.18 3.94 -14.68
N LEU A 275 6.43 5.06 -14.00
CA LEU A 275 5.43 5.77 -13.22
C LEU A 275 4.48 6.51 -14.15
N ASN A 276 3.22 6.07 -14.16
CA ASN A 276 2.19 6.64 -15.03
C ASN A 276 1.48 7.82 -14.37
N GLU A 277 1.26 7.72 -13.06
CA GLU A 277 0.44 8.67 -12.31
C GLU A 277 1.05 8.98 -10.95
N LEU A 278 1.12 10.26 -10.67
CA LEU A 278 1.61 10.83 -9.42
C LEU A 278 0.56 11.78 -8.86
N ALA A 279 0.17 11.57 -7.62
CA ALA A 279 -0.66 12.49 -6.85
C ALA A 279 0.06 12.89 -5.57
N VAL A 280 0.22 14.18 -5.34
CA VAL A 280 0.85 14.72 -4.13
C VAL A 280 -0.13 15.66 -3.47
N PHE A 281 -0.58 15.26 -2.29
CA PHE A 281 -1.48 16.04 -1.46
C PHE A 281 -0.69 16.71 -0.35
N ASN A 282 -1.09 17.92 0.00
CA ASN A 282 -0.66 18.58 1.24
C ASN A 282 0.83 18.96 1.31
N PHE A 283 1.49 19.06 0.16
CA PHE A 283 2.86 19.53 0.01
C PHE A 283 2.93 20.61 -1.07
N LEU A 284 3.94 21.47 -0.94
CA LEU A 284 4.39 22.39 -1.99
C LEU A 284 5.54 21.73 -2.78
N ILE A 285 5.29 21.34 -4.01
CA ILE A 285 6.27 20.69 -4.87
C ILE A 285 7.26 21.73 -5.39
N THR A 286 8.55 21.53 -5.10
CA THR A 286 9.63 22.43 -5.55
C THR A 286 10.25 22.01 -6.88
N SER A 287 10.09 20.75 -7.27
CA SER A 287 10.52 20.25 -8.58
C SER A 287 9.70 20.88 -9.71
N SER A 288 10.34 21.16 -10.84
CA SER A 288 9.67 21.67 -12.04
C SER A 288 8.75 20.61 -12.65
N LEU A 289 7.71 21.03 -13.38
CA LEU A 289 6.85 20.10 -14.10
C LEU A 289 7.61 19.39 -15.22
N GLU A 290 8.62 20.05 -15.80
CA GLU A 290 9.53 19.48 -16.79
C GLU A 290 10.29 18.26 -16.25
N SER A 291 10.78 18.34 -15.01
CA SER A 291 11.51 17.24 -14.35
C SER A 291 10.68 15.96 -14.17
N LEU A 292 9.35 16.09 -14.26
CA LEU A 292 8.36 15.03 -14.11
C LEU A 292 7.68 14.68 -15.46
N SER A 293 8.23 15.12 -16.59
CA SER A 293 7.61 15.03 -17.92
C SER A 293 7.38 13.60 -18.41
N HIS A 294 8.17 12.63 -17.93
CA HIS A 294 7.99 11.20 -18.20
C HIS A 294 6.72 10.63 -17.57
N ILE A 295 6.22 11.26 -16.50
CA ILE A 295 5.01 10.84 -15.80
C ILE A 295 3.81 11.39 -16.56
N SER A 296 2.93 10.52 -17.04
CA SER A 296 1.79 10.93 -17.86
C SER A 296 0.84 11.87 -17.14
N LYS A 297 0.52 11.58 -15.86
CA LYS A 297 -0.40 12.37 -15.05
C LYS A 297 0.26 12.81 -13.76
N VAL A 298 0.23 14.10 -13.50
CA VAL A 298 0.77 14.68 -12.28
C VAL A 298 -0.28 15.59 -11.66
N HIS A 299 -0.61 15.28 -10.42
CA HIS A 299 -1.58 15.99 -9.60
C HIS A 299 -0.87 16.49 -8.33
N GLY A 300 -0.99 17.77 -8.02
CA GLY A 300 -0.40 18.36 -6.81
C GLY A 300 -0.27 19.86 -6.89
N LYS A 301 0.23 20.47 -5.83
CA LYS A 301 0.50 21.91 -5.77
C LYS A 301 1.98 22.18 -5.99
N PHE A 302 2.31 22.99 -6.99
CA PHE A 302 3.67 23.35 -7.35
C PHE A 302 4.02 24.74 -6.85
N LYS A 303 5.27 24.95 -6.44
CA LYS A 303 5.77 26.28 -6.08
C LYS A 303 5.71 27.23 -7.28
N LYS A 304 6.13 26.73 -8.44
CA LYS A 304 6.18 27.52 -9.67
C LYS A 304 5.87 26.63 -10.87
N ILE A 305 5.08 27.17 -11.80
CA ILE A 305 4.82 26.58 -13.11
C ILE A 305 5.01 27.63 -14.21
N THR A 306 5.19 27.18 -15.44
CA THR A 306 5.33 28.04 -16.62
C THR A 306 4.40 27.64 -17.76
N ALA A 307 4.12 28.57 -18.67
CA ALA A 307 3.18 28.32 -19.77
C ALA A 307 3.72 27.25 -20.74
N THR A 308 5.04 27.19 -20.92
CA THR A 308 5.70 26.16 -21.72
C THR A 308 5.59 24.77 -21.12
N GLU A 309 5.64 24.64 -19.79
CA GLU A 309 5.43 23.35 -19.12
C GLU A 309 3.98 22.87 -19.26
N ILE A 310 3.00 23.79 -19.15
CA ILE A 310 1.58 23.47 -19.35
C ILE A 310 1.31 23.05 -20.81
N LEU A 311 1.94 23.72 -21.78
CA LEU A 311 1.91 23.30 -23.18
C LEU A 311 2.49 21.90 -23.36
N ALA A 312 3.68 21.61 -22.81
CA ALA A 312 4.29 20.29 -22.89
C ALA A 312 3.38 19.20 -22.28
N ARG A 313 2.73 19.50 -21.15
CA ARG A 313 1.76 18.60 -20.50
C ARG A 313 0.55 18.31 -21.39
N LYS A 314 -0.04 19.35 -21.99
CA LYS A 314 -1.13 19.21 -22.96
C LYS A 314 -0.71 18.30 -24.12
N GLU A 315 0.46 18.52 -24.71
CA GLU A 315 0.98 17.71 -25.81
C GLU A 315 1.18 16.24 -25.42
N THR A 316 1.79 15.98 -24.27
CA THR A 316 1.96 14.62 -23.74
C THR A 316 0.61 13.93 -23.50
N HIS A 317 -0.37 14.65 -22.93
CA HIS A 317 -1.72 14.12 -22.70
C HIS A 317 -2.43 13.75 -24.00
N LEU A 318 -2.35 14.60 -25.03
CA LEU A 318 -2.90 14.32 -26.36
C LEU A 318 -2.23 13.12 -27.03
N LYS A 319 -0.89 13.01 -26.97
CA LYS A 319 -0.12 11.89 -27.54
C LYS A 319 -0.42 10.55 -26.87
N SER A 320 -0.73 10.55 -25.57
CA SER A 320 -1.02 9.34 -24.81
C SER A 320 -2.32 8.63 -25.26
N GLY A 321 -3.15 9.27 -26.09
CA GLY A 321 -4.33 8.67 -26.73
C GLY A 321 -5.44 8.21 -25.77
N SER A 322 -5.30 8.46 -24.46
CA SER A 322 -6.18 8.00 -23.37
C SER A 322 -6.56 6.52 -23.51
N LEU A 323 -5.62 5.64 -23.16
CA LEU A 323 -5.93 4.30 -22.69
C LEU A 323 -6.60 4.43 -21.29
N PHE A 324 -7.93 4.49 -21.32
CA PHE A 324 -8.86 4.16 -20.22
C PHE A 324 -8.93 5.13 -19.00
N ILE A 325 -9.97 5.98 -18.96
CA ILE A 325 -11.18 5.93 -18.07
C ILE A 325 -11.99 7.26 -18.27
N PRO A 326 -13.32 7.23 -18.46
CA PRO A 326 -14.12 8.40 -18.89
C PRO A 326 -14.34 9.56 -17.91
N TRP A 327 -13.92 9.44 -16.65
CA TRP A 327 -14.19 10.43 -15.60
C TRP A 327 -12.93 11.18 -15.12
N PHE A 328 -11.82 11.09 -15.86
CA PHE A 328 -10.52 11.57 -15.40
C PHE A 328 -10.33 13.08 -15.61
N ARG A 329 -10.47 13.82 -14.50
CA ARG A 329 -9.96 15.18 -14.30
C ARG A 329 -8.72 15.09 -13.43
N TYR A 330 -7.63 15.74 -13.83
CA TYR A 330 -6.53 16.03 -12.90
C TYR A 330 -6.24 17.53 -12.92
N TRP A 331 -5.69 18.02 -11.81
CA TRP A 331 -5.39 19.44 -11.67
C TRP A 331 -4.00 19.67 -11.09
N ILE A 332 -3.39 20.76 -11.50
CA ILE A 332 -2.11 21.27 -11.03
C ILE A 332 -2.42 22.57 -10.32
N LYS A 333 -2.21 22.64 -9.00
CA LYS A 333 -2.26 23.90 -8.26
C LYS A 333 -0.89 24.57 -8.31
N TYR A 334 -0.84 25.88 -8.13
CA TYR A 334 0.42 26.63 -8.14
C TYR A 334 0.42 27.80 -7.15
N ASP A 335 1.60 28.21 -6.69
CA ASP A 335 1.81 29.49 -6.00
C ASP A 335 2.24 30.59 -6.99
N GLU A 336 3.19 30.29 -7.89
CA GLU A 336 3.70 31.22 -8.90
C GLU A 336 3.43 30.74 -10.33
N PHE A 337 2.84 31.60 -11.16
CA PHE A 337 2.70 31.38 -12.61
C PHE A 337 3.01 32.68 -13.38
N PRO A 338 4.31 33.06 -13.49
CA PRO A 338 4.72 34.39 -13.93
C PRO A 338 4.39 34.70 -15.40
N ASP A 339 4.22 33.69 -16.24
CA ASP A 339 3.95 33.83 -17.68
C ASP A 339 2.57 33.26 -18.08
N GLU A 340 1.58 33.29 -17.18
CA GLU A 340 0.22 32.77 -17.43
C GLU A 340 -0.42 33.36 -18.70
N SER A 341 -0.25 34.66 -18.95
CA SER A 341 -0.80 35.36 -20.12
C SER A 341 -0.29 34.79 -21.45
N ARG A 342 0.88 34.15 -21.45
CA ARG A 342 1.46 33.51 -22.63
C ARG A 342 0.65 32.29 -23.09
N LEU A 343 -0.22 31.75 -22.25
CA LEU A 343 -1.16 30.70 -22.67
C LEU A 343 -2.09 31.15 -23.80
N PHE A 344 -2.49 32.43 -23.85
CA PHE A 344 -3.31 32.95 -24.96
C PHE A 344 -2.56 32.91 -26.29
N GLU A 345 -1.25 33.14 -26.27
CA GLU A 345 -0.39 33.01 -27.46
C GLU A 345 -0.19 31.54 -27.85
N LEU A 346 0.05 30.67 -26.86
CA LEU A 346 0.37 29.25 -27.10
C LEU A 346 -0.86 28.41 -27.47
N PHE A 347 -2.02 28.69 -26.87
CA PHE A 347 -3.24 27.91 -27.05
C PHE A 347 -4.24 28.59 -27.99
N GLY A 348 -4.04 29.87 -28.30
CA GLY A 348 -4.95 30.67 -29.11
C GLY A 348 -6.19 31.14 -28.33
N THR A 349 -7.24 31.48 -29.08
CA THR A 349 -8.50 31.98 -28.51
C THR A 349 -9.18 30.91 -27.64
N PRO A 350 -9.56 31.24 -26.39
CA PRO A 350 -10.24 30.30 -25.51
C PRO A 350 -11.63 29.93 -26.05
N PHE A 351 -12.08 28.72 -25.72
CA PHE A 351 -13.43 28.25 -26.00
C PHE A 351 -14.45 28.92 -25.09
N ASP A 352 -14.10 29.08 -23.81
CA ASP A 352 -14.91 29.78 -22.81
C ASP A 352 -14.01 30.64 -21.92
N HIS A 353 -14.50 31.81 -21.56
CA HIS A 353 -13.83 32.78 -20.70
C HIS A 353 -14.88 33.50 -19.87
N PHE A 354 -15.34 32.84 -18.81
CA PHE A 354 -16.40 33.35 -17.95
C PHE A 354 -16.11 33.09 -16.47
N SER A 355 -16.50 34.03 -15.61
CA SER A 355 -16.48 33.88 -14.14
C SER A 355 -15.14 33.47 -13.52
N GLY A 356 -14.02 34.03 -14.00
CA GLY A 356 -12.69 33.75 -13.44
C GLY A 356 -12.12 32.38 -13.83
N LYS A 357 -12.65 31.76 -14.90
CA LYS A 357 -12.13 30.54 -15.51
C LYS A 357 -11.92 30.75 -17.00
N THR A 358 -10.75 30.37 -17.50
CA THR A 358 -10.43 30.36 -18.94
C THR A 358 -10.23 28.93 -19.39
N THR A 359 -10.95 28.51 -20.42
CA THR A 359 -10.94 27.12 -20.90
C THR A 359 -10.62 27.08 -22.39
N TRP A 360 -9.65 26.24 -22.75
CA TRP A 360 -9.29 25.90 -24.13
C TRP A 360 -9.67 24.46 -24.42
N LYS A 361 -10.01 24.17 -25.67
CA LYS A 361 -10.47 22.85 -26.12
C LYS A 361 -9.63 22.35 -27.29
N PHE A 362 -9.10 21.14 -27.17
CA PHE A 362 -8.20 20.54 -28.15
C PHE A 362 -8.71 19.17 -28.61
N ASN A 363 -8.83 18.97 -29.92
CA ASN A 363 -9.34 17.70 -30.46
C ASN A 363 -8.27 16.60 -30.47
N TYR A 364 -8.67 15.38 -30.14
CA TYR A 364 -7.80 14.22 -30.33
C TYR A 364 -7.74 13.84 -31.82
N PRO A 365 -6.57 13.47 -32.36
CA PRO A 365 -6.48 12.96 -33.72
C PRO A 365 -7.40 11.74 -33.92
N LYS A 366 -8.20 11.76 -34.98
CA LYS A 366 -9.08 10.64 -35.40
C LYS A 366 -10.09 10.18 -34.32
N SER A 367 -10.48 11.06 -33.41
CA SER A 367 -11.40 10.77 -32.29
C SER A 367 -12.38 11.92 -32.10
N LYS A 368 -13.61 11.62 -31.64
CA LYS A 368 -14.60 12.64 -31.24
C LYS A 368 -14.30 13.27 -29.87
N ARG A 369 -13.40 12.63 -29.10
CA ARG A 369 -12.92 13.14 -27.82
C ARG A 369 -12.16 14.44 -27.98
N ASN A 370 -12.23 15.27 -26.95
CA ASN A 370 -11.44 16.49 -26.84
C ASN A 370 -10.84 16.60 -25.42
N LEU A 371 -9.74 17.33 -25.33
CA LEU A 371 -9.09 17.72 -24.08
C LEU A 371 -9.47 19.17 -23.79
N GLU A 372 -10.07 19.39 -22.64
CA GLU A 372 -10.25 20.72 -22.07
C GLU A 372 -9.10 21.01 -21.10
N VAL A 373 -8.42 22.14 -21.32
CA VAL A 373 -7.45 22.70 -20.38
C VAL A 373 -8.04 23.98 -19.83
N SER A 374 -8.22 24.04 -18.52
CA SER A 374 -8.82 25.20 -17.86
C SER A 374 -7.89 25.80 -16.83
N VAL A 375 -7.69 27.11 -16.85
CA VAL A 375 -7.03 27.87 -15.77
C VAL A 375 -8.10 28.60 -14.99
N SER A 376 -8.07 28.52 -13.67
CA SER A 376 -9.02 29.22 -12.82
C SER A 376 -8.35 30.18 -11.85
N ALA A 377 -9.09 31.21 -11.44
CA ALA A 377 -8.72 32.14 -10.37
C ALA A 377 -8.51 31.46 -9.00
N ALA A 378 -8.81 30.16 -8.87
CA ALA A 378 -8.48 29.35 -7.71
C ALA A 378 -7.05 28.76 -7.77
N TRP A 379 -6.15 29.37 -8.55
CA TRP A 379 -4.74 29.02 -8.66
C TRP A 379 -4.54 27.56 -9.09
N ASN A 380 -5.32 27.12 -10.08
CA ASN A 380 -5.23 25.77 -10.63
C ASN A 380 -5.33 25.73 -12.16
N VAL A 381 -4.67 24.73 -12.73
CA VAL A 381 -4.80 24.31 -14.13
C VAL A 381 -5.40 22.91 -14.15
N GLU A 382 -6.51 22.74 -14.85
CA GLU A 382 -7.29 21.51 -14.90
C GLU A 382 -7.23 20.90 -16.30
N PHE A 383 -7.01 19.60 -16.37
CA PHE A 383 -7.03 18.83 -17.59
C PHE A 383 -8.19 17.84 -17.52
N TYR A 384 -9.10 17.91 -18.49
CA TYR A 384 -10.31 17.09 -18.53
C TYR A 384 -10.54 16.55 -19.94
N THR A 385 -10.84 15.26 -20.05
CA THR A 385 -11.14 14.64 -21.35
C THR A 385 -12.64 14.46 -21.50
N CYS A 386 -13.23 15.14 -22.49
CA CYS A 386 -14.65 15.03 -22.81
C CYS A 386 -14.89 14.04 -23.96
N PHE A 387 -16.05 13.39 -23.95
CA PHE A 387 -16.44 12.34 -24.92
C PHE A 387 -17.46 12.82 -25.93
#